data_AF-A0A2C9UED4-F1
#
_entry.id   AF-A0A2C9UED4-F1
#
_cell.length_a   1.000
_cell.length_b   1.000
_cell.length_c   1.000
_cell.angle_alpha   90.00
_cell.angle_beta   90.00
_cell.angle_gamma   90.00
#
_symmetry.space_group_name_H-M   'P 1'
#
loop_
_entity.id
_entity.type
_entity.pdbx_description
1 polymer ?
#
loop_
_entity_poly.entity_id
_entity_poly.type
_entity_poly.pdbx_seq_one_letter_code
_entity_poly.pdbx_strand_id
1 'polypeptide(L)' 'MKPFYLCLCLLTLLLLASTAEMREVKTEDGGRCFQVMDPDGCNLSSCRQRCLQLKNGNGVCVSNLKEGNYQCVCYINC' A
#
# COMPACT_ATOMS: atom_id res chain seq x y z
N MET A 1 49.37 13.15 -7.44
CA MET A 1 48.31 12.29 -8.05
C MET A 1 47.85 11.14 -7.15
N LYS A 2 48.69 10.53 -6.30
CA LYS A 2 48.31 9.42 -5.40
C LYS A 2 47.29 9.73 -4.26
N PRO A 3 47.25 10.91 -3.62
CA PRO A 3 46.34 11.13 -2.48
C PRO A 3 44.88 11.31 -2.92
N PHE A 4 44.66 11.75 -4.17
CA PHE A 4 43.33 11.94 -4.74
C PHE A 4 42.60 10.61 -4.95
N TYR A 5 43.31 9.59 -5.45
CA TYR A 5 42.76 8.24 -5.62
C TYR A 5 42.47 7.55 -4.29
N LEU A 6 43.29 7.79 -3.25
CA LEU A 6 43.06 7.25 -1.91
C LEU A 6 41.76 7.78 -1.30
N CYS A 7 41.51 9.09 -1.46
CA CYS A 7 40.28 9.73 -0.98
C CYS A 7 39.05 9.23 -1.76
N LEU A 8 39.19 9.05 -3.07
CA LEU A 8 38.11 8.53 -3.92
C LEU A 8 37.73 7.08 -3.53
N CYS A 9 38.73 6.22 -3.27
CA CYS A 9 38.49 4.85 -2.82
C CYS A 9 37.80 4.80 -1.45
N LEU A 10 38.18 5.68 -0.51
CA LEU A 10 37.54 5.78 0.80
C LEU A 10 36.06 6.18 0.69
N LEU A 11 35.75 7.16 -0.16
CA LEU A 11 34.37 7.60 -0.40
C LEU A 11 33.51 6.48 -1.01
N THR A 12 34.05 5.71 -1.95
CA THR A 12 33.35 4.57 -2.54
C THR A 12 33.08 3.44 -1.55
N LEU A 13 34.02 3.19 -0.62
CA LEU A 13 33.87 2.18 0.44
C LEU A 13 32.77 2.56 1.45
N LEU A 14 32.66 3.85 1.79
CA LEU A 14 31.60 4.38 2.65
C LEU A 14 30.20 4.23 2.03
N LEU A 15 30.07 4.42 0.72
CA LEU A 15 28.80 4.24 -0.01
C LEU A 15 28.35 2.77 -0.08
N LEU A 16 29.29 1.82 -0.14
CA LEU A 16 28.98 0.39 -0.16
C LEU A 16 28.58 -0.15 1.22
N ALA A 17 28.95 0.53 2.30
CA ALA A 17 28.64 0.13 3.68
C ALA A 17 27.22 0.52 4.12
N SER A 18 26.50 1.34 3.36
CA SER A 18 25.08 1.61 3.63
C SER A 18 24.21 0.48 3.05
N THR A 19 24.26 -0.71 3.67
CA THR A 19 23.14 -1.63 3.54
C THR A 19 21.99 -0.98 4.30
N ALA A 20 21.08 -0.36 3.55
CA ALA A 20 19.80 0.02 4.08
C ALA A 20 19.08 -1.29 4.42
N GLU A 21 19.23 -1.74 5.66
CA GLU A 21 18.38 -2.78 6.22
C GLU A 21 16.95 -2.25 6.12
N MET A 22 16.23 -2.68 5.09
CA MET A 22 14.79 -2.47 4.97
C MET A 22 14.18 -3.24 6.12
N ARG A 23 14.09 -2.60 7.30
CA ARG A 23 13.23 -3.07 8.37
C ARG A 23 11.84 -3.04 7.77
N GLU A 24 11.28 -4.21 7.46
CA GLU A 24 9.85 -4.35 7.33
C GLU A 24 9.26 -3.68 8.56
N VAL A 25 8.49 -2.61 8.32
CA VAL A 25 7.67 -2.02 9.37
C VAL A 25 6.67 -3.12 9.70
N LYS A 26 6.99 -3.91 10.73
CA LYS A 26 6.03 -4.75 11.39
C LYS A 26 5.07 -3.78 12.04
N THR A 27 4.03 -3.39 11.30
CA THR A 27 2.93 -2.60 11.85
C THR A 27 2.32 -3.46 12.95
N GLU A 28 2.64 -3.14 14.19
CA GLU A 28 1.96 -3.68 15.38
C GLU A 28 0.55 -3.09 15.54
N ASP A 29 0.06 -2.37 14.53
CA ASP A 29 -1.29 -1.86 14.42
C ASP A 29 -2.08 -2.70 13.41
N GLY A 30 -3.30 -3.08 13.79
CA GLY A 30 -4.27 -3.67 12.89
C GLY A 30 -4.32 -2.93 11.55
N GLY A 31 -3.84 -3.59 10.49
CA GLY A 31 -3.61 -2.96 9.20
C GLY A 31 -4.93 -2.49 8.56
N ARG A 32 -4.85 -1.57 7.61
CA ARG A 32 -6.01 -1.27 6.75
C ARG A 32 -5.99 -2.21 5.56
N CYS A 33 -6.90 -3.18 5.55
CA CYS A 33 -7.12 -4.08 4.41
C CYS A 33 -8.23 -3.55 3.52
N PHE A 34 -8.28 -4.04 2.28
CA PHE A 34 -9.41 -3.80 1.38
C PHE A 34 -9.99 -5.13 0.86
N GLN A 35 -11.30 -5.14 0.62
CA GLN A 35 -12.01 -6.28 0.05
C GLN A 35 -13.01 -5.82 -1.00
N VAL A 36 -12.94 -6.42 -2.19
CA VAL A 36 -13.92 -6.19 -3.27
C VAL A 36 -15.19 -6.97 -2.93
N MET A 37 -16.32 -6.27 -2.86
CA MET A 37 -17.63 -6.87 -2.56
C MET A 37 -18.47 -7.10 -3.80
N ASP A 38 -18.28 -6.27 -4.82
CA ASP A 38 -19.05 -6.27 -6.06
C ASP A 38 -18.12 -5.73 -7.16
N PRO A 39 -17.53 -6.61 -7.99
CA PRO A 39 -16.54 -6.21 -8.99
C PRO A 39 -17.16 -5.50 -10.20
N ASP A 40 -18.44 -5.76 -10.47
CA ASP A 40 -19.12 -5.33 -11.71
C ASP A 40 -20.04 -4.13 -11.51
N GLY A 41 -20.39 -3.82 -10.27
CA GLY A 41 -21.36 -2.79 -9.93
C GLY A 41 -21.05 -2.04 -8.65
N CYS A 42 -21.46 -0.79 -8.61
CA CYS A 42 -21.41 -0.02 -7.38
C CYS A 42 -22.58 0.95 -7.23
N ASN A 43 -23.44 0.65 -6.26
CA ASN A 43 -24.33 1.63 -5.65
C ASN A 43 -23.67 2.09 -4.33
N LEU A 44 -23.28 3.36 -4.24
CA LEU A 44 -22.52 3.88 -3.09
C LEU A 44 -23.25 3.71 -1.76
N SER A 45 -24.57 3.94 -1.74
CA SER A 45 -25.38 3.82 -0.52
C SER A 45 -25.38 2.37 -0.02
N SER A 46 -25.72 1.42 -0.91
CA SER A 46 -25.71 0.00 -0.60
C SER A 46 -24.31 -0.53 -0.29
N CYS A 47 -23.27 0.01 -0.93
CA CYS A 47 -21.87 -0.36 -0.68
C CYS A 47 -21.44 0.04 0.75
N ARG A 48 -21.71 1.30 1.15
CA ARG A 48 -21.44 1.78 2.51
C ARG A 48 -22.18 0.96 3.56
N GLN A 49 -23.48 0.73 3.36
CA GLN A 49 -24.28 -0.06 4.29
C GLN A 49 -23.73 -1.49 4.43
N ARG A 50 -23.45 -2.18 3.31
CA ARG A 50 -22.92 -3.56 3.33
C ARG A 50 -21.55 -3.62 4.00
N CYS A 51 -20.64 -2.70 3.70
CA CYS A 51 -19.32 -2.67 4.33
C CYS A 51 -19.39 -2.43 5.84
N LEU A 52 -20.27 -1.53 6.28
CA LEU A 52 -20.48 -1.29 7.70
C LEU A 52 -21.05 -2.54 8.40
N GLN A 53 -22.09 -3.14 7.83
CA GLN A 53 -22.82 -4.26 8.45
C GLN A 53 -22.02 -5.57 8.43
N LEU A 54 -21.36 -5.89 7.32
CA LEU A 54 -20.73 -7.21 7.11
C LEU A 54 -19.25 -7.23 7.47
N LYS A 55 -18.59 -6.07 7.44
CA LYS A 55 -17.13 -5.97 7.56
C LYS A 55 -16.68 -4.96 8.61
N ASN A 56 -17.62 -4.27 9.27
CA ASN A 56 -17.31 -3.15 10.16
C ASN A 56 -16.35 -2.13 9.52
N GLY A 57 -16.54 -1.88 8.22
CA GLY A 57 -15.63 -1.11 7.39
C GLY A 57 -16.33 -0.01 6.59
N ASN A 58 -15.53 0.78 5.88
CA ASN A 58 -16.01 1.87 5.04
C ASN A 58 -16.10 1.43 3.57
N GLY A 59 -17.30 1.54 2.97
CA GLY A 59 -17.53 1.21 1.57
C GLY A 59 -17.34 2.39 0.63
N VAL A 60 -16.65 2.14 -0.49
CA VAL A 60 -16.44 3.13 -1.56
C VAL A 60 -16.69 2.51 -2.94
N CYS A 61 -17.05 3.37 -3.90
CA CYS A 61 -17.04 3.01 -5.31
C CYS A 61 -15.72 3.44 -5.94
N VAL A 62 -14.98 2.51 -6.52
CA VAL A 62 -13.74 2.80 -7.25
C VAL A 62 -13.91 2.37 -8.70
N SER A 63 -13.30 3.10 -9.63
CA SER A 63 -13.33 2.73 -11.05
C SER A 63 -12.54 1.43 -11.26
N ASN A 64 -13.13 0.48 -11.97
CA ASN A 64 -12.45 -0.70 -12.46
C ASN A 64 -12.00 -0.43 -13.90
N LEU A 65 -10.72 -0.05 -14.04
CA LEU A 65 -10.15 0.34 -15.33
C LEU A 65 -10.14 -0.79 -16.38
N LYS A 66 -10.26 -2.05 -15.96
CA LYS A 66 -10.26 -3.19 -16.88
C LYS A 66 -11.62 -3.37 -17.57
N GLU A 67 -12.70 -3.06 -16.88
CA GLU A 67 -14.07 -3.32 -17.35
C GLU A 67 -14.88 -2.05 -17.63
N GLY A 68 -14.36 -0.88 -17.25
CA GLY A 68 -15.02 0.41 -17.48
C GLY A 68 -16.24 0.65 -16.58
N ASN A 69 -16.46 -0.20 -15.56
CA ASN A 69 -17.50 -0.06 -14.55
C ASN A 69 -16.93 0.48 -13.22
N TYR A 70 -17.79 0.63 -12.21
CA TYR A 70 -17.37 0.92 -10.85
C TYR A 70 -17.60 -0.32 -9.98
N GLN A 71 -16.63 -0.63 -9.14
CA GLN A 71 -16.70 -1.73 -8.18
C GLN A 71 -16.87 -1.20 -6.74
N CYS A 72 -17.56 -1.97 -5.90
CA CYS A 72 -17.67 -1.70 -4.47
C CYS A 72 -16.48 -2.33 -3.72
N VAL A 73 -15.75 -1.50 -2.97
CA VAL A 73 -14.61 -1.92 -2.13
C VAL A 73 -14.84 -1.50 -0.69
N CYS A 74 -14.65 -2.42 0.26
CA CYS A 74 -14.64 -2.13 1.69
C CYS A 74 -13.21 -1.95 2.19
N TYR A 75 -12.93 -0.83 2.85
CA TYR A 75 -11.73 -0.67 3.68
C TYR A 75 -12.05 -1.07 5.11
N ILE A 76 -11.28 -2.00 5.66
CA ILE A 76 -11.54 -2.65 6.94
C ILE A 76 -10.27 -2.64 7.79
N ASN A 77 -10.43 -2.68 9.11
CA ASN A 77 -9.31 -2.99 9.98
C ASN A 77 -9.10 -4.51 9.94
N CYS A 78 -7.94 -4.90 9.41
CA CYS A 78 -7.26 -6.13 9.76
C CYS A 78 -6.22 -5.77 10.85
#